data_AF-A0A958FEZ3-F1
#
_entry.id   AF-A0A958FEZ3-F1
#
_cell.length_a   1.000
_cell.length_b   1.000
_cell.length_c   1.000
_cell.angle_alpha   90.00
_cell.angle_beta   90.00
_cell.angle_gamma   90.00
#
_symmetry.space_group_name_H-M   'P 1'
#
loop_
_entity.id
_entity.type
_entity.pdbx_description
1 polymer ?
#
loop_
_entity_poly.entity_id
_entity_poly.type
_entity_poly.pdbx_seq_one_letter_code
_entity_poly.pdbx_strand_id
1 'polypeptide(L)'
;MRISTTIKGYAILGMALILSLPLFAQTTYTWSGLDTTWSTASAWSPNGVPGASDTAVVNGGIITLDSDVDLGGLNLQGGIISGSSTMNISGSFNWIGGRWQGSGTTNLAAGAQTMIDDINLKIIDGWQIVNNGAATWSNTGEIRIQGGGILTNGASGVFTIQNNAAFDISTGGGTVTNNGVMTKTSTGTTTIEMTFNNNGTLNLNNGSLLILSNGNNTGAVFNLANGALLSFQNSPHGFDNSAFNGSGTVEFINGVVATVSGANG
;
A
#
# COMPACT_ATOMS: atom_id res chain seq x y z
N MET A 1 -58.66 7.04 55.35
CA MET A 1 -59.08 5.76 54.73
C MET A 1 -58.00 5.37 53.73
N ARG A 2 -57.24 4.30 54.02
CA ARG A 2 -56.18 3.80 53.13
C ARG A 2 -56.81 3.21 51.87
N ILE A 3 -56.34 3.60 50.69
CA ILE A 3 -56.58 2.84 49.46
C ILE A 3 -55.21 2.55 48.84
N SER A 4 -54.78 1.30 49.02
CA SER A 4 -53.68 0.66 48.32
C SER A 4 -54.18 0.27 46.93
N THR A 5 -53.43 0.60 45.88
CA THR A 5 -53.67 0.03 44.55
C THR A 5 -52.34 -0.37 43.93
N THR A 6 -52.09 -1.67 43.92
CA THR A 6 -50.99 -2.33 43.22
C THR A 6 -51.41 -2.60 41.77
N ILE A 7 -50.68 -2.08 40.76
CA ILE A 7 -50.81 -2.56 39.37
C ILE A 7 -49.42 -2.73 38.73
N LYS A 8 -49.03 -4.01 38.66
CA LYS A 8 -48.27 -4.76 37.64
C LYS A 8 -47.28 -4.00 36.74
N GLY A 9 -45.99 -4.28 36.93
CA GLY A 9 -44.94 -3.98 35.96
C GLY A 9 -45.07 -4.85 34.71
N TYR A 10 -45.06 -4.22 33.55
CA TYR A 10 -44.87 -4.88 32.26
C TYR A 10 -43.39 -4.77 31.90
N ALA A 11 -42.67 -5.89 31.93
CA ALA A 11 -41.36 -5.96 31.33
C ALA A 11 -41.54 -5.89 29.81
N ILE A 12 -41.09 -4.79 29.20
CA ILE A 12 -40.95 -4.71 27.75
C ILE A 12 -39.71 -5.53 27.40
N LEU A 13 -39.90 -6.80 27.01
CA LEU A 13 -38.88 -7.55 26.28
C LEU A 13 -38.84 -6.96 24.86
N GLY A 14 -38.02 -5.93 24.65
CA GLY A 14 -37.68 -5.49 23.31
C GLY A 14 -36.80 -6.56 22.66
N MET A 15 -37.39 -7.40 21.79
CA MET A 15 -36.64 -8.27 20.89
C MET A 15 -35.69 -7.39 20.07
N ALA A 16 -34.38 -7.51 20.30
CA ALA A 16 -33.41 -7.02 19.35
C ALA A 16 -33.55 -7.85 18.07
N LEU A 17 -34.04 -7.22 17.01
CA LEU A 17 -33.96 -7.78 15.66
C LEU A 17 -32.48 -7.79 15.28
N ILE A 18 -31.79 -8.89 15.56
CA ILE A 18 -30.47 -9.13 15.00
C ILE A 18 -30.70 -9.41 13.52
N LEU A 19 -30.51 -8.39 12.67
CA LEU A 19 -30.28 -8.62 11.25
C LEU A 19 -28.97 -9.42 11.14
N SER A 20 -29.06 -10.75 11.10
CA SER A 20 -27.94 -11.56 10.62
C SER A 20 -27.87 -11.34 9.11
N LEU A 21 -27.08 -10.37 8.68
CA LEU A 21 -26.64 -10.32 7.29
C LEU A 21 -25.97 -11.67 7.00
N PRO A 22 -26.31 -12.35 5.89
CA PRO A 22 -25.64 -13.59 5.56
C PRO A 22 -24.14 -13.30 5.46
N LEU A 23 -23.36 -13.96 6.32
CA LEU A 23 -21.91 -14.01 6.16
C LEU A 23 -21.68 -14.87 4.92
N PHE A 24 -21.49 -14.23 3.76
CA PHE A 24 -21.03 -14.98 2.60
C PHE A 24 -19.66 -15.55 2.94
N ALA A 25 -19.54 -16.88 2.86
CA ALA A 25 -18.27 -17.54 3.07
C ALA A 25 -17.30 -17.04 1.99
N GLN A 26 -16.12 -16.58 2.43
CA GLN A 26 -15.04 -16.19 1.53
C GLN A 26 -14.76 -17.33 0.55
N THR A 27 -15.01 -17.11 -0.74
CA THR A 27 -14.68 -18.08 -1.78
C THR A 27 -13.39 -17.65 -2.46
N THR A 28 -12.54 -18.62 -2.78
CA THR A 28 -11.29 -18.36 -3.52
C THR A 28 -11.50 -18.69 -4.99
N TYR A 29 -11.35 -17.69 -5.85
CA TYR A 29 -11.42 -17.81 -7.30
C TYR A 29 -10.03 -17.74 -7.90
N THR A 30 -9.62 -18.76 -8.65
CA THR A 30 -8.32 -18.82 -9.30
C THR A 30 -8.46 -18.54 -10.79
N TRP A 31 -7.66 -17.60 -11.29
CA TRP A 31 -7.59 -17.27 -12.71
C TRP A 31 -7.04 -18.45 -13.52
N SER A 32 -7.76 -18.82 -14.56
CA SER A 32 -7.41 -19.94 -15.44
C SER A 32 -6.30 -19.62 -16.45
N GLY A 33 -6.09 -18.34 -16.78
CA GLY A 33 -5.15 -17.91 -17.81
C GLY A 33 -5.64 -18.09 -19.26
N LEU A 34 -6.90 -18.51 -19.47
CA LEU A 34 -7.44 -18.82 -20.80
C LEU A 34 -8.19 -17.66 -21.47
N ASP A 35 -8.54 -16.62 -20.70
CA ASP A 35 -9.17 -15.39 -21.18
C ASP A 35 -8.25 -14.20 -20.85
N THR A 36 -8.65 -13.01 -21.26
CA THR A 36 -8.03 -11.75 -20.88
C THR A 36 -8.97 -10.82 -20.13
N THR A 37 -10.26 -11.11 -19.96
CA THR A 37 -11.23 -10.16 -19.40
C THR A 37 -11.63 -10.55 -17.97
N TRP A 38 -11.39 -9.68 -16.99
CA TRP A 38 -11.64 -9.97 -15.56
C TRP A 38 -13.08 -10.44 -15.30
N SER A 39 -14.05 -9.77 -15.94
CA SER A 39 -15.47 -10.05 -15.76
C SER A 39 -15.97 -11.36 -16.43
N THR A 40 -15.12 -12.09 -17.16
CA THR A 40 -15.51 -13.39 -17.72
C THR A 40 -15.58 -14.45 -16.61
N ALA A 41 -16.79 -14.83 -16.19
CA ALA A 41 -17.01 -15.83 -15.14
C ALA A 41 -16.34 -17.19 -15.39
N SER A 42 -16.32 -17.66 -16.66
CA SER A 42 -15.67 -18.92 -17.04
C SER A 42 -14.14 -18.86 -17.02
N ALA A 43 -13.55 -17.67 -16.89
CA ALA A 43 -12.11 -17.51 -16.76
C ALA A 43 -11.60 -17.80 -15.34
N TRP A 44 -12.50 -17.98 -14.38
CA TRP A 44 -12.19 -18.30 -12.98
C TRP A 44 -12.61 -19.72 -12.61
N SER A 45 -11.92 -20.29 -11.62
CA SER A 45 -12.28 -21.55 -10.97
C SER A 45 -12.40 -21.35 -9.45
N PRO A 46 -13.55 -21.66 -8.82
CA PRO A 46 -14.79 -22.14 -9.45
C PRO A 46 -15.38 -21.11 -10.42
N ASN A 47 -16.27 -21.55 -11.31
CA ASN A 47 -16.88 -20.65 -12.30
C ASN A 47 -17.67 -19.53 -11.60
N GLY A 48 -17.34 -18.28 -11.89
CA GLY A 48 -17.90 -17.09 -11.28
C GLY A 48 -16.87 -15.97 -11.20
N VAL A 49 -17.30 -14.73 -11.07
CA VAL A 49 -16.39 -13.58 -10.90
C VAL A 49 -16.22 -13.32 -9.40
N PRO A 50 -14.99 -13.28 -8.85
CA PRO A 50 -14.78 -12.93 -7.45
C PRO A 50 -15.32 -11.54 -7.12
N GLY A 51 -16.08 -11.42 -6.03
CA GLY A 51 -16.66 -10.17 -5.55
C GLY A 51 -16.08 -9.70 -4.20
N ALA A 52 -16.78 -8.74 -3.58
CA ALA A 52 -16.28 -7.98 -2.43
C ALA A 52 -15.94 -8.81 -1.17
N SER A 53 -16.43 -10.06 -1.06
CA SER A 53 -16.13 -10.97 0.05
C SER A 53 -15.16 -12.09 -0.33
N ASP A 54 -14.74 -12.14 -1.59
CA ASP A 54 -13.98 -13.25 -2.17
C ASP A 54 -12.49 -12.93 -2.28
N THR A 55 -11.70 -13.99 -2.44
CA THR A 55 -10.28 -13.88 -2.76
C THR A 55 -10.04 -14.23 -4.22
N ALA A 56 -9.43 -13.32 -4.98
CA ALA A 56 -8.93 -13.63 -6.32
C ALA A 56 -7.48 -14.15 -6.24
N VAL A 57 -7.14 -15.17 -7.02
CA VAL A 57 -5.78 -15.70 -7.17
C VAL A 57 -5.36 -15.60 -8.62
N VAL A 58 -4.29 -14.85 -8.89
CA VAL A 58 -3.74 -14.65 -10.23
C VAL A 58 -2.34 -15.25 -10.26
N ASN A 59 -2.23 -16.42 -10.90
CA ASN A 59 -0.97 -17.15 -11.03
C ASN A 59 -0.10 -16.65 -12.21
N GLY A 60 -0.73 -16.00 -13.20
CA GLY A 60 -0.10 -15.61 -14.45
C GLY A 60 -1.15 -15.17 -15.48
N GLY A 61 -0.70 -14.97 -16.72
CA GLY A 61 -1.54 -14.50 -17.82
C GLY A 61 -1.65 -12.98 -17.89
N ILE A 62 -2.45 -12.48 -18.84
CA ILE A 62 -2.77 -11.07 -18.99
C ILE A 62 -4.26 -10.93 -18.70
N ILE A 63 -4.61 -10.05 -17.76
CA ILE A 63 -5.98 -9.78 -17.34
C ILE A 63 -6.23 -8.29 -17.52
N THR A 64 -7.30 -7.93 -18.21
CA THR A 64 -7.81 -6.59 -18.34
C THR A 64 -8.93 -6.42 -17.33
N LEU A 65 -8.74 -5.47 -16.42
CA LEU A 65 -9.73 -4.99 -15.49
C LEU A 65 -10.71 -4.10 -16.27
N ASP A 66 -11.71 -4.72 -16.86
CA ASP A 66 -12.66 -4.12 -17.81
C ASP A 66 -13.79 -3.31 -17.12
N SER A 67 -13.90 -3.42 -15.79
CA SER A 67 -14.80 -2.64 -14.93
C SER A 67 -14.20 -2.52 -13.53
N ASP A 68 -14.79 -1.67 -12.69
CA ASP A 68 -14.38 -1.57 -11.29
C ASP A 68 -14.70 -2.87 -10.52
N VAL A 69 -13.80 -3.28 -9.64
CA VAL A 69 -13.89 -4.55 -8.89
C VAL A 69 -13.62 -4.32 -7.42
N ASP A 70 -14.46 -4.92 -6.57
CA ASP A 70 -14.24 -5.01 -5.14
C ASP A 70 -13.86 -6.45 -4.75
N LEU A 71 -12.85 -6.60 -3.89
CA LEU A 71 -12.36 -7.90 -3.42
C LEU A 71 -12.18 -7.92 -1.90
N GLY A 72 -12.48 -9.08 -1.31
CA GLY A 72 -12.07 -9.41 0.06
C GLY A 72 -10.58 -9.71 0.15
N GLY A 73 -9.97 -10.23 -0.92
CA GLY A 73 -8.53 -10.38 -1.02
C GLY A 73 -8.01 -10.63 -2.43
N LEU A 74 -6.70 -10.43 -2.61
CA LEU A 74 -5.98 -10.72 -3.84
C LEU A 74 -4.65 -11.42 -3.54
N ASN A 75 -4.40 -12.53 -4.22
CA ASN A 75 -3.09 -13.19 -4.28
C ASN A 75 -2.53 -13.04 -5.69
N LEU A 76 -1.61 -12.09 -5.89
CA LEU A 76 -0.97 -11.84 -7.18
C LEU A 76 0.41 -12.50 -7.19
N GLN A 77 0.48 -13.69 -7.78
CA GLN A 77 1.70 -14.49 -7.92
C GLN A 77 2.54 -14.05 -9.13
N GLY A 78 1.87 -13.62 -10.20
CA GLY A 78 2.50 -13.24 -11.45
C GLY A 78 1.50 -12.69 -12.45
N GLY A 79 1.93 -12.57 -13.72
CA GLY A 79 1.08 -12.07 -14.80
C GLY A 79 0.99 -10.55 -14.86
N ILE A 80 0.04 -10.06 -15.67
CA ILE A 80 -0.23 -8.65 -15.91
C ILE A 80 -1.70 -8.38 -15.58
N ILE A 81 -1.97 -7.48 -14.64
CA ILE A 81 -3.29 -6.83 -14.51
C ILE A 81 -3.19 -5.50 -15.25
N SER A 82 -4.12 -5.27 -16.18
CA SER A 82 -4.10 -4.16 -17.12
C SER A 82 -5.43 -3.40 -17.17
N GLY A 83 -5.44 -2.23 -17.79
CA GLY A 83 -6.66 -1.43 -18.00
C GLY A 83 -6.59 -0.06 -17.34
N SER A 84 -7.76 0.52 -17.08
CA SER A 84 -7.92 1.85 -16.49
C SER A 84 -8.91 1.89 -15.33
N SER A 85 -9.50 0.74 -14.98
CA SER A 85 -10.53 0.64 -13.95
C SER A 85 -9.91 0.58 -12.55
N THR A 86 -10.77 0.64 -11.53
CA THR A 86 -10.39 0.63 -10.13
C THR A 86 -10.57 -0.75 -9.51
N MET A 87 -9.58 -1.20 -8.73
CA MET A 87 -9.68 -2.37 -7.87
C MET A 87 -9.63 -1.95 -6.40
N ASN A 88 -10.67 -2.26 -5.63
CA ASN A 88 -10.67 -2.04 -4.18
C ASN A 88 -10.47 -3.36 -3.46
N ILE A 89 -9.52 -3.42 -2.54
CA ILE A 89 -9.24 -4.62 -1.73
C ILE A 89 -9.43 -4.25 -0.26
N SER A 90 -10.40 -4.89 0.40
CA SER A 90 -10.75 -4.59 1.78
C SER A 90 -10.04 -5.47 2.82
N GLY A 91 -9.57 -6.65 2.42
CA GLY A 91 -8.88 -7.60 3.30
C GLY A 91 -7.41 -7.80 2.94
N SER A 92 -7.03 -8.99 2.48
CA SER A 92 -5.62 -9.34 2.27
C SER A 92 -5.14 -9.07 0.84
N PHE A 93 -3.96 -8.48 0.69
CA PHE A 93 -3.25 -8.42 -0.60
C PHE A 93 -1.86 -9.06 -0.49
N ASN A 94 -1.71 -10.25 -1.03
CA ASN A 94 -0.41 -10.92 -1.12
C ASN A 94 0.21 -10.61 -2.49
N TRP A 95 1.20 -9.72 -2.51
CA TRP A 95 1.87 -9.29 -3.73
C TRP A 95 3.20 -10.02 -3.89
N ILE A 96 3.14 -11.16 -4.56
CA ILE A 96 4.27 -12.07 -4.73
C ILE A 96 5.03 -11.77 -6.01
N GLY A 97 4.37 -11.29 -7.07
CA GLY A 97 5.00 -10.87 -8.32
C GLY A 97 4.04 -10.15 -9.25
N GLY A 98 4.40 -10.06 -10.53
CA GLY A 98 3.53 -9.56 -11.58
C GLY A 98 3.60 -8.05 -11.82
N ARG A 99 2.76 -7.59 -12.76
CA ARG A 99 2.74 -6.22 -13.27
C ARG A 99 1.33 -5.63 -13.22
N TRP A 100 1.22 -4.42 -12.71
CA TRP A 100 0.07 -3.53 -12.90
C TRP A 100 0.37 -2.60 -14.08
N GLN A 101 -0.44 -2.62 -15.12
CA GLN A 101 -0.16 -1.92 -16.38
C GLN A 101 -1.32 -1.05 -16.85
N GLY A 102 -1.02 0.19 -17.26
CA GLY A 102 -2.04 1.14 -17.71
C GLY A 102 -2.49 2.05 -16.57
N SER A 103 -3.51 2.88 -16.80
CA SER A 103 -3.83 4.02 -15.93
C SER A 103 -4.82 3.71 -14.80
N GLY A 104 -5.00 2.43 -14.45
CA GLY A 104 -5.93 2.02 -13.40
C GLY A 104 -5.41 2.33 -11.99
N THR A 105 -6.27 2.05 -11.01
CA THR A 105 -5.96 2.31 -9.59
C THR A 105 -6.29 1.09 -8.74
N THR A 106 -5.41 0.73 -7.80
CA THR A 106 -5.66 -0.27 -6.77
C THR A 106 -5.71 0.42 -5.41
N ASN A 107 -6.86 0.38 -4.74
CA ASN A 107 -7.04 0.92 -3.40
C ASN A 107 -7.05 -0.21 -2.37
N LEU A 108 -6.11 -0.15 -1.42
CA LEU A 108 -6.09 -1.02 -0.25
C LEU A 108 -6.80 -0.27 0.88
N ALA A 109 -7.93 -0.79 1.35
CA ALA A 109 -8.76 -0.09 2.32
C ALA A 109 -8.08 0.03 3.70
N ALA A 110 -8.59 0.91 4.55
CA ALA A 110 -8.21 0.90 5.97
C ALA A 110 -8.53 -0.48 6.57
N GLY A 111 -7.56 -1.07 7.28
CA GLY A 111 -7.65 -2.43 7.82
C GLY A 111 -7.14 -3.53 6.87
N ALA A 112 -6.99 -3.24 5.56
CA ALA A 112 -6.38 -4.18 4.63
C ALA A 112 -4.94 -4.53 5.05
N GLN A 113 -4.53 -5.78 4.82
CA GLN A 113 -3.20 -6.28 5.14
C GLN A 113 -2.48 -6.68 3.86
N THR A 114 -1.39 -5.99 3.54
CA THR A 114 -0.57 -6.26 2.37
C THR A 114 0.74 -6.92 2.76
N MET A 115 1.03 -8.04 2.13
CA MET A 115 2.28 -8.77 2.30
C MET A 115 3.02 -8.82 0.97
N ILE A 116 4.22 -8.24 0.94
CA ILE A 116 5.15 -8.27 -0.19
C ILE A 116 6.31 -9.16 0.23
N ASP A 117 6.16 -10.46 0.01
CA ASP A 117 7.04 -11.48 0.62
C ASP A 117 7.50 -12.52 -0.39
N ASP A 118 8.28 -12.07 -1.39
CA ASP A 118 8.92 -12.97 -2.35
C ASP A 118 10.10 -12.30 -3.06
N ILE A 119 10.96 -13.08 -3.72
CA ILE A 119 12.11 -12.59 -4.50
C ILE A 119 11.75 -12.06 -5.89
N ASN A 120 10.57 -12.40 -6.41
CA ASN A 120 10.12 -11.97 -7.72
C ASN A 120 9.95 -10.45 -7.78
N LEU A 121 10.19 -9.89 -8.97
CA LEU A 121 10.00 -8.47 -9.25
C LEU A 121 8.50 -8.11 -9.24
N LYS A 122 8.18 -7.00 -8.59
CA LYS A 122 6.85 -6.38 -8.57
C LYS A 122 6.89 -5.13 -9.45
N ILE A 123 5.95 -5.00 -10.38
CA ILE A 123 5.99 -3.89 -11.34
C ILE A 123 4.71 -3.06 -11.26
N ILE A 124 4.87 -1.74 -11.13
CA ILE A 124 3.83 -0.73 -11.35
C ILE A 124 4.22 0.04 -12.63
N ASP A 125 3.41 -0.06 -13.68
CA ASP A 125 3.70 0.47 -15.01
C ASP A 125 2.56 1.38 -15.49
N GLY A 126 2.66 2.67 -15.13
CA GLY A 126 1.60 3.68 -15.33
C GLY A 126 0.39 3.57 -14.40
N TRP A 127 0.37 2.55 -13.53
CA TRP A 127 -0.72 2.26 -12.60
C TRP A 127 -0.55 3.00 -11.27
N GLN A 128 -1.64 3.15 -10.50
CA GLN A 128 -1.60 3.74 -9.17
C GLN A 128 -1.96 2.71 -8.09
N ILE A 129 -1.13 2.55 -7.06
CA ILE A 129 -1.46 1.75 -5.88
C ILE A 129 -1.55 2.68 -4.67
N VAL A 130 -2.68 2.66 -3.98
CA VAL A 130 -2.95 3.47 -2.79
C VAL A 130 -3.13 2.56 -1.59
N ASN A 131 -2.15 2.56 -0.68
CA ASN A 131 -2.21 1.84 0.58
C ASN A 131 -2.82 2.69 1.70
N ASN A 132 -4.06 2.41 2.10
CA ASN A 132 -4.66 2.98 3.32
C ASN A 132 -4.66 2.00 4.50
N GLY A 133 -4.17 0.77 4.30
CA GLY A 133 -4.05 -0.29 5.30
C GLY A 133 -2.60 -0.46 5.79
N ALA A 134 -2.24 -1.68 6.19
CA ALA A 134 -0.89 -2.02 6.63
C ALA A 134 -0.19 -2.89 5.58
N ALA A 135 0.91 -2.38 5.02
CA ALA A 135 1.77 -3.08 4.08
C ALA A 135 3.11 -3.45 4.73
N THR A 136 3.55 -4.70 4.52
CA THR A 136 4.86 -5.19 4.95
C THR A 136 5.62 -5.75 3.76
N TRP A 137 6.82 -5.22 3.53
CA TRP A 137 7.75 -5.70 2.52
C TRP A 137 8.91 -6.43 3.20
N SER A 138 8.88 -7.76 3.19
CA SER A 138 9.77 -8.61 4.00
C SER A 138 10.87 -9.31 3.22
N ASN A 139 10.67 -9.59 1.94
CA ASN A 139 11.63 -10.33 1.12
C ASN A 139 12.35 -9.42 0.09
N THR A 140 13.31 -9.98 -0.65
CA THR A 140 14.25 -9.19 -1.47
C THR A 140 13.79 -8.92 -2.91
N GLY A 141 12.54 -9.21 -3.25
CA GLY A 141 12.00 -8.84 -4.55
C GLY A 141 11.79 -7.34 -4.65
N GLU A 142 12.43 -6.70 -5.62
CA GLU A 142 12.34 -5.26 -5.89
C GLU A 142 10.92 -4.83 -6.26
N ILE A 143 10.62 -3.56 -5.98
CA ILE A 143 9.41 -2.90 -6.45
C ILE A 143 9.83 -1.92 -7.54
N ARG A 144 9.55 -2.27 -8.80
CA ARG A 144 9.79 -1.42 -9.95
C ARG A 144 8.60 -0.51 -10.20
N ILE A 145 8.84 0.79 -10.22
CA ILE A 145 7.82 1.80 -10.54
C ILE A 145 8.27 2.56 -11.78
N GLN A 146 7.53 2.41 -12.86
CA GLN A 146 7.87 2.89 -14.20
C GLN A 146 6.64 3.44 -14.93
N GLY A 147 6.86 4.05 -16.09
CA GLY A 147 5.77 4.49 -16.97
C GLY A 147 4.85 5.54 -16.33
N GLY A 148 5.33 6.29 -15.33
CA GLY A 148 4.52 7.22 -14.54
C GLY A 148 3.70 6.55 -13.43
N GLY A 149 4.01 5.30 -13.08
CA GLY A 149 3.37 4.58 -12.00
C GLY A 149 3.57 5.26 -10.64
N ILE A 150 2.63 5.03 -9.73
CA ILE A 150 2.61 5.69 -8.41
C ILE A 150 2.31 4.66 -7.33
N LEU A 151 3.12 4.66 -6.27
CA LEU A 151 2.80 4.02 -4.99
C LEU A 151 2.56 5.11 -3.95
N THR A 152 1.34 5.18 -3.42
CA THR A 152 0.98 6.10 -2.33
C THR A 152 0.73 5.30 -1.06
N ASN A 153 1.49 5.57 -0.01
CA ASN A 153 1.10 5.22 1.36
C ASN A 153 0.20 6.34 1.88
N GLY A 154 -1.11 6.10 1.92
CA GLY A 154 -2.14 7.07 2.31
C GLY A 154 -2.02 7.51 3.76
N ALA A 155 -2.82 8.51 4.18
CA ALA A 155 -2.70 9.12 5.51
C ALA A 155 -2.95 8.14 6.68
N SER A 156 -3.81 7.13 6.48
CA SER A 156 -3.99 6.02 7.44
C SER A 156 -3.05 4.84 7.18
N GLY A 157 -2.27 4.89 6.11
CA GLY A 157 -1.44 3.81 5.62
C GLY A 157 -0.17 3.63 6.47
N VAL A 158 0.18 2.37 6.70
CA VAL A 158 1.45 1.97 7.28
C VAL A 158 2.22 1.16 6.24
N PHE A 159 3.47 1.52 5.96
CA PHE A 159 4.35 0.77 5.06
C PHE A 159 5.64 0.39 5.78
N THR A 160 5.84 -0.90 6.03
CA THR A 160 7.01 -1.42 6.77
C THR A 160 7.99 -2.08 5.81
N ILE A 161 9.22 -1.60 5.77
CA ILE A 161 10.34 -2.15 4.99
C ILE A 161 11.21 -2.99 5.92
N GLN A 162 11.18 -4.32 5.75
CA GLN A 162 11.97 -5.29 6.54
C GLN A 162 13.09 -5.96 5.72
N ASN A 163 13.36 -5.45 4.51
CA ASN A 163 14.42 -5.93 3.61
C ASN A 163 15.28 -4.77 3.08
N ASN A 164 16.16 -5.05 2.12
CA ASN A 164 17.12 -4.10 1.53
C ASN A 164 17.01 -3.99 0.00
N ALA A 165 15.97 -4.56 -0.59
CA ALA A 165 15.71 -4.42 -2.02
C ALA A 165 15.34 -2.97 -2.35
N ALA A 166 15.52 -2.60 -3.62
CA ALA A 166 15.28 -1.25 -4.10
C ALA A 166 13.82 -1.02 -4.49
N PHE A 167 13.37 0.21 -4.29
CA PHE A 167 12.40 0.78 -5.21
C PHE A 167 13.19 1.20 -6.46
N ASP A 168 13.08 0.38 -7.49
CA ASP A 168 13.83 0.49 -8.75
C ASP A 168 13.00 1.19 -9.84
N ILE A 169 13.68 1.80 -10.79
CA ILE A 169 13.05 2.41 -11.97
C ILE A 169 13.77 2.00 -13.26
N SER A 170 13.01 1.50 -14.23
CA SER A 170 13.57 1.19 -15.55
C SER A 170 13.42 2.34 -16.54
N THR A 171 12.20 2.85 -16.75
CA THR A 171 11.89 3.90 -17.74
C THR A 171 10.66 4.71 -17.35
N GLY A 172 10.49 5.90 -17.94
CA GLY A 172 9.21 6.62 -17.90
C GLY A 172 8.81 7.26 -16.58
N GLY A 173 9.72 7.35 -15.60
CA GLY A 173 9.43 7.96 -14.30
C GLY A 173 8.61 7.05 -13.37
N GLY A 174 8.57 7.43 -12.10
CA GLY A 174 7.80 6.77 -11.05
C GLY A 174 7.72 7.67 -9.83
N THR A 175 6.79 7.39 -8.92
CA THR A 175 6.66 8.17 -7.69
C THR A 175 6.27 7.29 -6.51
N VAL A 176 7.00 7.45 -5.41
CA VAL A 176 6.60 6.96 -4.09
C VAL A 176 6.20 8.16 -3.24
N THR A 177 4.98 8.15 -2.72
CA THR A 177 4.48 9.21 -1.82
C THR A 177 4.09 8.60 -0.48
N ASN A 178 4.67 9.10 0.61
CA ASN A 178 4.29 8.74 1.97
C ASN A 178 3.50 9.88 2.61
N ASN A 179 2.19 9.68 2.79
CA ASN A 179 1.31 10.57 3.57
C ASN A 179 1.01 10.01 4.96
N GLY A 180 1.27 8.72 5.19
CA GLY A 180 1.07 8.03 6.47
C GLY A 180 2.40 7.76 7.17
N VAL A 181 2.59 6.52 7.62
CA VAL A 181 3.81 6.08 8.32
C VAL A 181 4.58 5.08 7.46
N MET A 182 5.79 5.44 7.06
CA MET A 182 6.76 4.52 6.47
C MET A 182 7.83 4.18 7.52
N THR A 183 8.12 2.89 7.73
CA THR A 183 9.10 2.44 8.72
C THR A 183 10.07 1.44 8.13
N LYS A 184 11.37 1.73 8.15
CA LYS A 184 12.42 0.76 7.86
C LYS A 184 12.92 0.13 9.16
N THR A 185 12.92 -1.20 9.21
CA THR A 185 13.37 -1.97 10.39
C THR A 185 14.61 -2.84 10.11
N SER A 186 14.91 -3.11 8.85
CA SER A 186 16.06 -3.92 8.43
C SER A 186 17.39 -3.19 8.60
N THR A 187 18.44 -3.97 8.86
CA THR A 187 19.82 -3.51 8.75
C THR A 187 20.26 -3.56 7.28
N GLY A 188 21.11 -2.61 6.85
CA GLY A 188 21.51 -2.47 5.45
C GLY A 188 20.74 -1.37 4.71
N THR A 189 21.04 -1.22 3.42
CA THR A 189 20.57 -0.09 2.61
C THR A 189 19.39 -0.48 1.74
N THR A 190 18.32 0.31 1.78
CA THR A 190 17.28 0.34 0.74
C THR A 190 17.49 1.57 -0.13
N THR A 191 17.47 1.40 -1.46
CA THR A 191 17.56 2.50 -2.41
C THR A 191 16.18 2.86 -2.95
N ILE A 192 15.91 4.15 -3.11
CA ILE A 192 14.75 4.69 -3.83
C ILE A 192 15.27 5.51 -5.01
N GLU A 193 15.01 5.01 -6.21
CA GLU A 193 15.59 5.53 -7.45
C GLU A 193 14.69 6.54 -8.19
N MET A 194 13.44 6.67 -7.75
CA MET A 194 12.43 7.55 -8.34
C MET A 194 12.03 8.67 -7.36
N THR A 195 11.16 9.57 -7.82
CA THR A 195 10.69 10.68 -7.00
C THR A 195 10.10 10.16 -5.69
N PHE A 196 10.62 10.64 -4.57
CA PHE A 196 10.17 10.28 -3.24
C PHE A 196 9.61 11.52 -2.53
N ASN A 197 8.31 11.50 -2.23
CA ASN A 197 7.67 12.55 -1.47
C ASN A 197 7.31 12.03 -0.08
N ASN A 198 7.62 12.81 0.96
CA ASN A 198 7.22 12.50 2.33
C ASN A 198 6.40 13.65 2.90
N ASN A 199 5.09 13.45 3.05
CA ASN A 199 4.19 14.40 3.71
C ASN A 199 3.71 13.86 5.08
N GLY A 200 4.21 12.68 5.49
CA GLY A 200 3.89 12.02 6.75
C GLY A 200 5.15 11.73 7.55
N THR A 201 5.18 10.57 8.19
CA THR A 201 6.29 10.14 9.06
C THR A 201 7.15 9.08 8.36
N LEU A 202 8.46 9.31 8.32
CA LEU A 202 9.47 8.31 7.98
C LEU A 202 10.26 7.92 9.23
N ASN A 203 10.16 6.66 9.64
CA ASN A 203 10.95 6.09 10.73
C ASN A 203 12.07 5.21 10.16
N LEU A 204 13.32 5.56 10.48
CA LEU A 204 14.48 4.71 10.24
C LEU A 204 14.94 4.13 11.57
N ASN A 205 14.41 2.95 11.91
CA ASN A 205 14.76 2.28 13.16
C ASN A 205 16.12 1.61 13.08
N ASN A 206 16.54 1.19 11.88
CA ASN A 206 17.85 0.60 11.59
C ASN A 206 18.25 0.89 10.13
N GLY A 207 19.53 0.71 9.81
CA GLY A 207 20.03 0.69 8.44
C GLY A 207 19.98 2.04 7.73
N SER A 208 20.01 2.00 6.41
CA SER A 208 20.12 3.18 5.57
C SER A 208 18.97 3.27 4.56
N LEU A 209 18.47 4.48 4.32
CA LEU A 209 17.62 4.78 3.18
C LEU A 209 18.35 5.77 2.28
N LEU A 210 18.55 5.36 1.02
CA LEU A 210 19.26 6.12 0.01
C LEU A 210 18.28 6.62 -1.05
N ILE A 211 18.10 7.93 -1.16
CA ILE A 211 17.23 8.57 -2.14
C ILE A 211 18.10 9.15 -3.26
N LEU A 212 17.91 8.66 -4.48
CA LEU A 212 18.73 9.04 -5.64
C LEU A 212 18.05 10.03 -6.59
N SER A 213 16.76 10.27 -6.40
CA SER A 213 15.96 11.17 -7.23
C SER A 213 15.45 12.37 -6.44
N ASN A 214 14.70 13.26 -7.09
CA ASN A 214 14.13 14.44 -6.45
C ASN A 214 13.00 14.09 -5.46
N GLY A 215 12.59 15.06 -4.64
CA GLY A 215 11.46 14.86 -3.73
C GLY A 215 10.95 16.13 -3.06
N ASN A 216 9.69 16.11 -2.65
CA ASN A 216 9.12 17.12 -1.76
C ASN A 216 8.79 16.50 -0.40
N ASN A 217 9.32 17.08 0.68
CA ASN A 217 9.13 16.60 2.04
C ASN A 217 8.41 17.62 2.94
N THR A 218 7.50 18.42 2.38
CA THR A 218 6.81 19.49 3.11
C THR A 218 5.99 18.91 4.26
N GLY A 219 6.20 19.41 5.49
CA GLY A 219 5.51 18.93 6.69
C GLY A 219 5.95 17.54 7.17
N ALA A 220 6.99 16.97 6.57
CA ALA A 220 7.53 15.66 6.93
C ALA A 220 8.03 15.58 8.38
N VAL A 221 7.86 14.41 8.98
CA VAL A 221 8.60 14.02 10.20
C VAL A 221 9.57 12.89 9.84
N PHE A 222 10.84 13.09 10.14
CA PHE A 222 11.89 12.08 10.01
C PHE A 222 12.38 11.68 11.39
N ASN A 223 12.22 10.41 11.76
CA ASN A 223 12.74 9.86 13.02
C ASN A 223 13.86 8.88 12.72
N LEU A 224 15.09 9.21 13.14
CA LEU A 224 16.27 8.40 12.86
C LEU A 224 16.88 7.85 14.16
N ALA A 225 16.87 6.53 14.31
CA ALA A 225 17.54 5.86 15.42
C ALA A 225 19.07 5.99 15.32
N ASN A 226 19.77 5.75 16.43
CA ASN A 226 21.23 5.77 16.45
C ASN A 226 21.81 4.78 15.43
N GLY A 227 22.74 5.26 14.61
CA GLY A 227 23.36 4.45 13.54
C GLY A 227 22.51 4.29 12.27
N ALA A 228 21.29 4.83 12.22
CA ALA A 228 20.52 4.92 10.98
C ALA A 228 21.07 6.04 10.08
N LEU A 229 20.96 5.87 8.76
CA LEU A 229 21.39 6.85 7.76
C LEU A 229 20.26 7.18 6.79
N LEU A 230 19.95 8.46 6.62
CA LEU A 230 19.14 8.97 5.51
C LEU A 230 20.03 9.78 4.58
N SER A 231 20.20 9.32 3.35
CA SER A 231 21.08 9.93 2.36
C SER A 231 20.27 10.42 1.16
N PHE A 232 20.35 11.72 0.89
CA PHE A 232 19.76 12.35 -0.29
C PHE A 232 20.87 12.71 -1.27
N GLN A 233 20.80 12.20 -2.51
CA GLN A 233 21.90 12.34 -3.47
C GLN A 233 21.44 12.89 -4.82
N ASN A 234 22.32 13.67 -5.45
CA ASN A 234 22.30 14.06 -6.88
C ASN A 234 21.08 14.90 -7.36
N SER A 235 20.04 15.06 -6.54
CA SER A 235 18.78 15.70 -6.93
C SER A 235 18.25 16.68 -5.87
N PRO A 236 17.45 17.70 -6.23
CA PRO A 236 16.87 18.64 -5.27
C PRO A 236 15.80 18.02 -4.36
N HIS A 237 15.72 18.50 -3.12
CA HIS A 237 14.71 18.10 -2.14
C HIS A 237 14.15 19.32 -1.40
N GLY A 238 12.82 19.41 -1.28
CA GLY A 238 12.17 20.40 -0.42
C GLY A 238 11.95 19.87 1.00
N PHE A 239 12.10 20.73 2.03
CA PHE A 239 11.92 20.38 3.45
C PHE A 239 11.17 21.47 4.23
N ASP A 240 10.21 22.13 3.59
CA ASP A 240 9.44 23.19 4.22
C ASP A 240 8.61 22.65 5.40
N ASN A 241 8.79 23.22 6.59
CA ASN A 241 8.19 22.77 7.84
C ASN A 241 8.46 21.28 8.18
N SER A 242 9.57 20.71 7.74
CA SER A 242 9.96 19.35 8.14
C SER A 242 10.66 19.31 9.51
N ALA A 243 10.55 18.20 10.21
CA ALA A 243 11.27 17.93 11.45
C ALA A 243 12.19 16.70 11.32
N PHE A 244 13.39 16.79 11.88
CA PHE A 244 14.34 15.67 11.97
C PHE A 244 14.64 15.37 13.44
N ASN A 245 14.31 14.16 13.88
CA ASN A 245 14.42 13.72 15.26
C ASN A 245 15.37 12.53 15.39
N GLY A 246 15.93 12.36 16.58
CA GLY A 246 16.79 11.23 16.94
C GLY A 246 18.28 11.52 16.71
N SER A 247 19.10 10.46 16.76
CA SER A 247 20.57 10.57 16.72
C SER A 247 21.20 9.88 15.51
N GLY A 248 20.40 9.48 14.52
CA GLY A 248 20.91 9.00 13.24
C GLY A 248 21.44 10.14 12.37
N THR A 249 22.08 9.78 11.27
CA THR A 249 22.72 10.71 10.34
C THR A 249 21.79 11.05 9.19
N VAL A 250 21.69 12.34 8.86
CA VAL A 250 21.11 12.81 7.60
C VAL A 250 22.25 13.43 6.78
N GLU A 251 22.38 13.01 5.53
CA GLU A 251 23.39 13.56 4.62
C GLU A 251 22.80 13.99 3.28
N PHE A 252 23.44 14.98 2.69
CA PHE A 252 23.12 15.55 1.39
C PHE A 252 24.37 15.52 0.53
N ILE A 253 24.34 14.79 -0.58
CA ILE A 253 25.50 14.56 -1.44
C ILE A 253 25.26 15.16 -2.84
N ASN A 254 26.30 15.79 -3.39
CA ASN A 254 26.34 16.35 -4.75
C ASN A 254 25.30 17.46 -5.04
N GLY A 255 25.29 18.51 -4.21
CA GLY A 255 24.69 19.81 -4.58
C GLY A 255 23.16 19.92 -4.44
N VAL A 256 22.55 19.14 -3.53
CA VAL A 256 21.13 19.25 -3.18
C VAL A 256 20.79 20.70 -2.81
N VAL A 257 19.92 21.35 -3.57
CA VAL A 257 19.29 22.60 -3.13
C VAL A 257 18.13 22.22 -2.23
N ALA A 258 18.41 22.21 -0.92
CA ALA A 258 17.38 22.10 0.11
C ALA A 258 16.69 23.46 0.27
N THR A 259 15.41 23.57 -0.06
CA THR A 259 14.59 24.68 0.47
C THR A 259 14.10 24.26 1.83
N VAL A 260 14.70 24.84 2.88
CA VAL A 260 14.25 24.69 4.26
C VAL A 260 13.64 26.02 4.67
N SER A 261 12.30 26.09 4.74
CA SER A 261 11.62 27.17 5.45
C SER A 261 10.97 26.62 6.73
N GLY A 262 11.25 27.26 7.88
CA GLY A 262 10.50 27.03 9.13
C GLY A 262 10.91 25.84 10.03
N ALA A 263 12.11 25.26 9.89
CA ALA A 263 12.54 24.20 10.81
C ALA A 263 12.71 24.72 12.26
N ASN A 264 11.90 24.24 13.20
CA ASN A 264 12.18 24.34 14.63
C ASN A 264 13.07 23.15 15.00
N GLY A 265 14.32 23.46 15.39
CA GLY A 265 15.27 22.48 15.94
C GLY A 265 14.98 22.08 17.37
#